data_AF-A0A959QR51-F1
#
_entry.id   AF-A0A959QR51-F1
#
_cell.length_a   1.000
_cell.length_b   1.000
_cell.length_c   1.000
_cell.angle_alpha   90.00
_cell.angle_beta   90.00
_cell.angle_gamma   90.00
#
_symmetry.space_group_name_H-M   'P 1'
#
loop_
_entity.id
_entity.type
_entity.pdbx_description
1 polymer ?
#
loop_
_entity_poly.entity_id
_entity_poly.type
_entity_poly.pdbx_seq_one_letter_code
_entity_poly.pdbx_strand_id
1 'polypeptide(L)'
;MTRYILLIATAALMYIQCGAQDMNSTLLKTFSAFDSTRDVTVKTAQANKLGLIAKKWKDEWAPHYYMAYAKAQMSFMMPQDEMEKKDALLDEADAELDEAVSILGKDNDETFILRAMLAQARMAVDGKNRWQKYGKLFDDNLRSAKELNEENPRIYYMKGTATYFTPKAFGGGAKNALGYFEKAQLLFEKEEKGNMNEPFWGSRANEYFIMQCKQTKDDAADGAAKEETDSKG
;
A
#
# COMPACT_ATOMS: atom_id res chain seq x y z
N MET A 1 28.29 76.39 3.78
CA MET A 1 28.43 75.60 2.53
C MET A 1 28.22 74.13 2.86
N THR A 2 27.77 73.37 1.88
CA THR A 2 26.77 72.30 1.95
C THR A 2 27.25 71.01 2.64
N ARG A 3 26.35 70.43 3.45
CA ARG A 3 26.43 69.08 4.04
C ARG A 3 26.14 68.02 2.98
N TYR A 4 26.98 67.00 2.85
CA TYR A 4 26.60 65.71 2.26
C TYR A 4 27.35 64.57 2.96
N ILE A 5 26.72 63.98 3.97
CA ILE A 5 27.09 62.66 4.49
C ILE A 5 26.31 61.67 3.64
N LEU A 6 27.00 60.94 2.75
CA LEU A 6 26.44 59.80 2.03
C LEU A 6 26.11 58.69 3.03
N LEU A 7 24.82 58.53 3.34
CA LEU A 7 24.29 57.29 3.92
C LEU A 7 23.95 56.35 2.77
N ILE A 8 24.85 55.41 2.49
CA ILE A 8 24.59 54.27 1.61
C ILE A 8 23.72 53.30 2.42
N ALA A 9 22.40 53.39 2.23
CA ALA A 9 21.48 52.38 2.73
C ALA A 9 21.62 51.12 1.88
N THR A 10 22.41 50.16 2.34
CA THR A 10 22.43 48.80 1.80
C THR A 10 21.15 48.09 2.21
N ALA A 11 20.12 48.17 1.36
CA ALA A 11 18.97 47.28 1.43
C ALA A 11 19.44 45.86 1.09
N ALA A 12 19.78 45.08 2.11
CA ALA A 12 19.93 43.64 1.99
C ALA A 12 18.55 43.05 1.70
N LEU A 13 18.23 42.86 0.41
CA LEU A 13 17.18 41.96 -0.02
C LEU A 13 17.53 40.56 0.50
N MET A 14 17.02 40.22 1.68
CA MET A 14 16.87 38.83 2.07
C MET A 14 15.86 38.23 1.10
N TYR A 15 16.38 37.60 0.03
CA TYR A 15 15.64 36.56 -0.65
C TYR A 15 15.41 35.46 0.38
N ILE A 16 14.28 35.51 1.07
CA ILE A 16 13.71 34.30 1.64
C ILE A 16 13.41 33.44 0.42
N GLN A 17 14.35 32.56 0.06
CA GLN A 17 14.02 31.37 -0.69
C GLN A 17 13.02 30.62 0.20
N CYS A 18 11.74 30.94 0.03
CA CYS A 18 10.68 29.98 0.26
C CYS A 18 11.02 28.83 -0.68
N GLY A 19 11.85 27.90 -0.21
CA GLY A 19 12.13 26.70 -0.96
C GLY A 19 10.78 26.06 -1.19
N ALA A 20 10.29 26.15 -2.43
CA ALA A 20 9.07 25.47 -2.81
C ALA A 20 9.26 24.02 -2.36
N GLN A 21 8.47 23.62 -1.37
CA GLN A 21 8.56 22.27 -0.84
C GLN A 21 8.31 21.33 -2.02
N ASP A 22 9.27 20.48 -2.32
CA ASP A 22 9.17 19.53 -3.42
C ASP A 22 8.17 18.43 -3.04
N MET A 23 7.27 18.09 -3.96
CA MET A 23 6.23 17.08 -3.75
C MET A 23 6.86 15.74 -3.45
N ASN A 24 7.80 15.31 -4.29
CA ASN A 24 8.35 13.97 -4.26
C ASN A 24 9.01 13.67 -2.91
N SER A 25 9.93 14.53 -2.48
CA SER A 25 10.62 14.41 -1.19
C SER A 25 9.66 14.46 0.01
N THR A 26 8.64 15.31 -0.04
CA THR A 26 7.64 15.43 1.04
C THR A 26 6.78 14.18 1.15
N LEU A 27 6.27 13.72 0.01
CA LEU A 27 5.42 12.55 -0.09
C LEU A 27 6.21 11.30 0.28
N LEU A 28 7.44 11.14 -0.24
CA LEU A 28 8.35 10.06 0.09
C LEU A 28 8.62 9.96 1.59
N LYS A 29 8.97 11.08 2.24
CA LYS A 29 9.26 11.10 3.68
C LYS A 29 8.04 10.70 4.50
N THR A 30 6.87 11.29 4.19
CA THR A 30 5.63 11.02 4.92
C THR A 30 5.16 9.58 4.71
N PHE A 31 5.18 9.12 3.46
CA PHE A 31 4.79 7.77 3.10
C PHE A 31 5.69 6.72 3.73
N SER A 32 7.01 6.91 3.71
CA SER A 32 7.95 5.99 4.35
C SER A 32 7.71 5.87 5.86
N ALA A 33 7.37 6.98 6.53
CA ALA A 33 7.01 6.96 7.95
C ALA A 33 5.65 6.28 8.20
N PHE A 34 4.71 6.38 7.27
CA PHE A 34 3.43 5.67 7.32
C PHE A 34 3.58 4.16 7.12
N ASP A 35 4.32 3.74 6.10
CA ASP A 35 4.44 2.34 5.67
C ASP A 35 5.31 1.51 6.62
N SER A 36 6.29 2.15 7.28
CA SER A 36 7.23 1.47 8.17
C SER A 36 6.72 1.22 9.60
N THR A 37 5.63 1.86 10.02
CA THR A 37 5.14 1.78 11.40
C THR A 37 3.94 0.84 11.57
N ARG A 38 3.87 0.19 12.74
CA ARG A 38 2.68 -0.54 13.22
C ARG A 38 1.96 0.19 14.35
N ASP A 39 2.55 1.28 14.86
CA ASP A 39 1.92 2.11 15.88
C ASP A 39 0.74 2.87 15.25
N VAL A 40 -0.46 2.62 15.78
CA VAL A 40 -1.72 3.17 15.25
C VAL A 40 -1.75 4.71 15.32
N THR A 41 -1.18 5.29 16.38
CA THR A 41 -1.14 6.74 16.59
C THR A 41 -0.23 7.39 15.56
N VAL A 42 0.98 6.86 15.38
CA VAL A 42 1.93 7.36 14.38
C VAL A 42 1.36 7.17 12.99
N LYS A 43 0.80 5.99 12.69
CA LYS A 43 0.25 5.68 11.37
C LYS A 43 -0.90 6.62 11.00
N THR A 44 -1.83 6.84 11.91
CA THR A 44 -2.95 7.80 11.74
C THR A 44 -2.43 9.22 11.52
N ALA A 45 -1.42 9.66 12.28
CA ALA A 45 -0.83 10.98 12.11
C ALA A 45 -0.16 11.15 10.72
N GLN A 46 0.50 10.11 10.19
CA GLN A 46 1.07 10.18 8.84
C GLN A 46 0.00 10.10 7.75
N ALA A 47 -1.07 9.31 7.92
CA ALA A 47 -2.20 9.31 6.99
C ALA A 47 -2.87 10.68 6.88
N ASN A 48 -3.06 11.37 8.01
CA ASN A 48 -3.58 12.74 8.01
C ASN A 48 -2.65 13.70 7.26
N LYS A 49 -1.33 13.53 7.38
CA LYS A 49 -0.36 14.31 6.61
C LYS A 49 -0.41 13.97 5.12
N LEU A 50 -0.58 12.71 4.72
CA LEU A 50 -0.80 12.33 3.32
C LEU A 50 -2.04 13.04 2.75
N GLY A 51 -3.12 13.17 3.52
CA GLY A 51 -4.29 13.93 3.09
C GLY A 51 -4.02 15.43 2.90
N LEU A 52 -3.15 16.03 3.73
CA LEU A 52 -2.70 17.41 3.52
C LEU A 52 -1.81 17.55 2.27
N ILE A 53 -1.01 16.54 1.97
CA ILE A 53 -0.17 16.47 0.77
C ILE A 53 -1.07 16.37 -0.47
N ALA A 54 -2.04 15.45 -0.50
CA ALA A 54 -3.01 15.34 -1.60
C ALA A 54 -3.74 16.67 -1.85
N LYS A 55 -4.16 17.39 -0.80
CA LYS A 55 -4.78 18.72 -0.97
C LYS A 55 -3.83 19.79 -1.52
N LYS A 56 -2.55 19.74 -1.15
CA LYS A 56 -1.54 20.71 -1.58
C LYS A 56 -1.12 20.49 -3.04
N TRP A 57 -0.98 19.24 -3.45
CA TRP A 57 -0.63 18.83 -4.81
C TRP A 57 -1.79 18.08 -5.45
N LYS A 58 -2.96 18.72 -5.45
CA LYS A 58 -4.24 18.14 -5.91
C LYS A 58 -4.31 17.84 -7.40
N ASP A 59 -3.41 18.40 -8.19
CA ASP A 59 -3.35 18.21 -9.64
C ASP A 59 -2.32 17.11 -10.00
N GLU A 60 -1.77 16.42 -8.99
CA GLU A 60 -0.78 15.35 -9.13
C GLU A 60 -1.39 14.03 -8.66
N TRP A 61 -1.38 13.00 -9.50
CA TRP A 61 -2.07 11.74 -9.22
C TRP A 61 -1.47 10.96 -8.04
N ALA A 62 -0.14 11.03 -7.86
CA ALA A 62 0.59 10.24 -6.88
C ALA A 62 0.13 10.53 -5.43
N PRO A 63 0.06 11.79 -4.96
CA PRO A 63 -0.53 12.11 -3.65
C PRO A 63 -1.90 11.47 -3.39
N HIS A 64 -2.80 11.49 -4.37
CA HIS A 64 -4.12 10.88 -4.29
C HIS A 64 -4.04 9.34 -4.20
N TYR A 65 -3.22 8.72 -5.04
CA TYR A 65 -2.95 7.28 -4.98
C TYR A 65 -2.45 6.84 -3.60
N TYR A 66 -1.47 7.54 -3.02
CA TYR A 66 -0.94 7.17 -1.70
C TYR A 66 -1.92 7.47 -0.56
N MET A 67 -2.81 8.46 -0.71
CA MET A 67 -3.89 8.68 0.23
C MET A 67 -4.91 7.54 0.21
N ALA A 68 -5.30 7.09 -0.99
CA ALA A 68 -6.16 5.91 -1.17
C ALA A 68 -5.53 4.65 -0.54
N TYR A 69 -4.24 4.39 -0.81
CA TYR A 69 -3.49 3.31 -0.17
C TYR A 69 -3.49 3.44 1.36
N ALA A 70 -3.23 4.63 1.90
CA ALA A 70 -3.19 4.83 3.33
C ALA A 70 -4.53 4.53 4.00
N LYS A 71 -5.64 4.97 3.39
CA LYS A 71 -7.00 4.68 3.85
C LYS A 71 -7.31 3.18 3.81
N ALA A 72 -6.94 2.49 2.72
CA ALA A 72 -7.07 1.04 2.62
C ALA A 72 -6.32 0.32 3.75
N GLN A 73 -5.05 0.68 3.96
CA GLN A 73 -4.20 0.15 5.03
C GLN A 73 -4.74 0.42 6.43
N MET A 74 -5.31 1.60 6.66
CA MET A 74 -5.96 1.93 7.91
C MET A 74 -7.21 1.08 8.14
N SER A 75 -8.02 0.83 7.10
CA SER A 75 -9.20 -0.04 7.22
C SER A 75 -8.85 -1.45 7.71
N PHE A 76 -7.73 -2.02 7.28
CA PHE A 76 -7.25 -3.33 7.74
C PHE A 76 -6.84 -3.33 9.22
N MET A 77 -6.46 -2.18 9.77
CA MET A 77 -6.01 -2.03 11.16
C MET A 77 -7.13 -1.66 12.13
N MET A 78 -8.30 -1.30 11.62
CA MET A 78 -9.45 -0.98 12.45
C MET A 78 -10.05 -2.25 13.09
N PRO A 79 -10.66 -2.12 14.28
CA PRO A 79 -11.40 -3.21 14.90
C PRO A 79 -12.48 -3.78 13.97
N GLN A 80 -12.70 -5.10 14.04
CA GLN A 80 -13.60 -5.79 13.11
C GLN A 80 -15.08 -5.44 13.31
N ASP A 81 -15.46 -5.03 14.52
CA ASP A 81 -16.80 -4.57 14.88
C ASP A 81 -17.13 -3.16 14.36
N GLU A 82 -16.15 -2.40 13.87
CA GLU A 82 -16.34 -1.05 13.31
C GLU A 82 -16.61 -1.06 11.79
N MET A 83 -17.45 -1.98 11.31
CA MET A 83 -17.69 -2.22 9.88
C MET A 83 -18.07 -0.96 9.09
N GLU A 84 -19.01 -0.16 9.60
CA GLU A 84 -19.47 1.08 8.93
C GLU A 84 -18.34 2.10 8.78
N LYS A 85 -17.47 2.24 9.79
CA LYS A 85 -16.33 3.16 9.72
C LYS A 85 -15.27 2.67 8.74
N LYS A 86 -15.03 1.36 8.68
CA LYS A 86 -14.14 0.76 7.69
C LYS A 86 -14.65 1.01 6.28
N ASP A 87 -15.95 0.84 6.04
CA ASP A 87 -16.56 1.12 4.73
C ASP A 87 -16.48 2.60 4.36
N ALA A 88 -16.81 3.51 5.28
CA ALA A 88 -16.69 4.95 5.02
C ALA A 88 -15.25 5.34 4.64
N LEU A 89 -14.25 4.76 5.31
CA LEU A 89 -12.85 4.98 4.97
C LEU A 89 -12.47 4.43 3.59
N LEU A 90 -13.06 3.30 3.18
CA LEU A 90 -12.85 2.70 1.86
C LEU A 90 -13.58 3.46 0.75
N ASP A 91 -14.72 4.08 1.05
CA ASP A 91 -15.42 4.97 0.11
C ASP A 91 -14.61 6.25 -0.13
N GLU A 92 -13.99 6.80 0.93
CA GLU A 92 -13.02 7.89 0.78
C GLU A 92 -11.77 7.43 0.00
N ALA A 93 -11.35 6.17 0.11
CA ALA A 93 -10.22 5.64 -0.64
C ALA A 93 -10.53 5.48 -2.14
N ASP A 94 -11.74 5.03 -2.48
CA ASP A 94 -12.21 4.99 -3.86
C ASP A 94 -12.23 6.40 -4.46
N ALA A 95 -12.73 7.39 -3.74
CA ALA A 95 -12.79 8.77 -4.23
C ALA A 95 -11.39 9.34 -4.54
N GLU A 96 -10.41 9.10 -3.67
CA GLU A 96 -9.02 9.50 -3.91
C GLU A 96 -8.42 8.75 -5.11
N LEU A 97 -8.70 7.46 -5.26
CA LEU A 97 -8.20 6.69 -6.40
C LEU A 97 -8.84 7.13 -7.73
N ASP A 98 -10.14 7.43 -7.72
CA ASP A 98 -10.84 7.92 -8.90
C ASP A 98 -10.32 9.31 -9.31
N GLU A 99 -9.97 10.18 -8.36
CA GLU A 99 -9.28 11.46 -8.64
C GLU A 99 -7.89 11.22 -9.27
N ALA A 100 -7.11 10.29 -8.72
CA ALA A 100 -5.81 9.93 -9.29
C ALA A 100 -5.93 9.44 -10.75
N VAL A 101 -6.93 8.59 -11.03
CA VAL A 101 -7.21 8.07 -12.38
C VAL A 101 -7.69 9.19 -13.31
N SER A 102 -8.51 10.12 -12.82
CA SER A 102 -8.95 11.31 -13.57
C SER A 102 -7.76 12.17 -14.01
N ILE A 103 -6.81 12.44 -13.09
CA ILE A 103 -5.59 13.20 -13.37
C ILE A 103 -4.69 12.48 -14.37
N LEU A 104 -4.54 11.16 -14.25
CA LEU A 104 -3.81 10.32 -15.21
C LEU A 104 -4.48 10.26 -16.60
N GLY A 105 -5.80 10.46 -16.66
CA GLY A 105 -6.64 10.31 -17.84
C GLY A 105 -6.96 8.86 -18.22
N LYS A 106 -6.39 7.86 -17.52
CA LYS A 106 -6.66 6.43 -17.67
C LYS A 106 -6.09 5.64 -16.49
N ASP A 107 -6.62 4.46 -16.23
CA ASP A 107 -5.98 3.51 -15.32
C ASP A 107 -4.62 3.02 -15.87
N ASN A 108 -3.68 2.82 -14.95
CA ASN A 108 -2.45 2.05 -15.14
C ASN A 108 -2.49 0.77 -14.27
N ASP A 109 -1.43 -0.04 -14.34
CA ASP A 109 -1.27 -1.26 -13.56
C ASP A 109 -1.39 -1.03 -12.05
N GLU A 110 -0.78 0.03 -11.53
CA GLU A 110 -0.83 0.39 -10.11
C GLU A 110 -2.22 0.77 -9.63
N THR A 111 -2.98 1.55 -10.41
CA THR A 111 -4.36 1.92 -10.07
C THR A 111 -5.27 0.70 -10.06
N PHE A 112 -5.12 -0.23 -11.00
CA PHE A 112 -5.83 -1.51 -10.96
C PHE A 112 -5.45 -2.35 -9.73
N ILE A 113 -4.17 -2.42 -9.38
CA ILE A 113 -3.70 -3.13 -8.18
C ILE A 113 -4.31 -2.52 -6.91
N LEU A 114 -4.40 -1.19 -6.83
CA LEU A 114 -5.03 -0.52 -5.69
C LEU A 114 -6.55 -0.76 -5.66
N ARG A 115 -7.25 -0.79 -6.80
CA ARG A 115 -8.66 -1.23 -6.88
C ARG A 115 -8.84 -2.66 -6.38
N ALA A 116 -7.90 -3.56 -6.71
CA ALA A 116 -7.90 -4.91 -6.16
C ALA A 116 -7.71 -4.90 -4.63
N MET A 117 -6.79 -4.08 -4.10
CA MET A 117 -6.62 -3.93 -2.65
C MET A 117 -7.89 -3.40 -1.97
N LEU A 118 -8.60 -2.43 -2.56
CA LEU A 118 -9.85 -1.92 -2.02
C LEU A 118 -10.95 -2.99 -2.03
N ALA A 119 -11.03 -3.83 -3.07
CA ALA A 119 -11.91 -4.99 -3.07
C ALA A 119 -11.54 -6.01 -1.99
N GLN A 120 -10.24 -6.29 -1.79
CA GLN A 120 -9.76 -7.13 -0.70
C GLN A 120 -10.11 -6.56 0.68
N ALA A 121 -9.96 -5.25 0.87
CA ALA A 121 -10.32 -4.57 2.11
C ALA A 121 -11.82 -4.69 2.41
N ARG A 122 -12.68 -4.55 1.41
CA ARG A 122 -14.13 -4.76 1.56
C ARG A 122 -14.49 -6.21 1.90
N MET A 123 -13.74 -7.18 1.40
CA MET A 123 -13.86 -8.58 1.87
C MET A 123 -13.38 -8.74 3.31
N ALA A 124 -12.35 -8.00 3.74
CA ALA A 124 -11.89 -8.01 5.12
C ALA A 124 -12.84 -7.29 6.11
N VAL A 125 -13.82 -6.52 5.62
CA VAL A 125 -14.92 -5.96 6.43
C VAL A 125 -15.99 -7.00 6.70
N ASP A 126 -16.43 -7.74 5.68
CA ASP A 126 -17.50 -8.74 5.81
C ASP A 126 -17.34 -9.89 4.80
N GLY A 127 -16.34 -10.74 5.00
CA GLY A 127 -15.98 -11.77 4.04
C GLY A 127 -17.12 -12.73 3.72
N LYS A 128 -17.97 -13.03 4.70
CA LYS A 128 -19.09 -13.97 4.54
C LYS A 128 -20.10 -13.47 3.51
N ASN A 129 -20.43 -12.18 3.54
CA ASN A 129 -21.44 -11.62 2.65
C ASN A 129 -20.86 -10.99 1.37
N ARG A 130 -19.55 -10.70 1.34
CA ARG A 130 -18.93 -9.88 0.29
C ARG A 130 -18.01 -10.62 -0.66
N TRP A 131 -17.63 -11.87 -0.38
CA TRP A 131 -16.64 -12.60 -1.17
C TRP A 131 -17.02 -12.76 -2.65
N GLN A 132 -18.30 -12.98 -2.99
CA GLN A 132 -18.71 -13.18 -4.39
C GLN A 132 -18.47 -11.94 -5.25
N LYS A 133 -18.93 -10.78 -4.76
CA LYS A 133 -18.79 -9.50 -5.48
C LYS A 133 -17.33 -9.07 -5.51
N TYR A 134 -16.72 -8.94 -4.34
CA TYR A 134 -15.41 -8.32 -4.22
C TYR A 134 -14.26 -9.28 -4.55
N GLY A 135 -14.47 -10.59 -4.46
CA GLY A 135 -13.52 -11.58 -4.98
C GLY A 135 -13.42 -11.51 -6.51
N LYS A 136 -14.56 -11.39 -7.21
CA LYS A 136 -14.56 -11.17 -8.66
C LYS A 136 -13.87 -9.85 -9.04
N LEU A 137 -14.19 -8.76 -8.35
CA LEU A 137 -13.53 -7.45 -8.59
C LEU A 137 -12.03 -7.52 -8.33
N PHE A 138 -11.61 -8.21 -7.27
CA PHE A 138 -10.19 -8.43 -6.99
C PHE A 138 -9.47 -9.11 -8.15
N ASP A 139 -9.99 -10.25 -8.62
CA ASP A 139 -9.36 -11.04 -9.69
C ASP A 139 -9.40 -10.31 -11.04
N ASP A 140 -10.49 -9.61 -11.36
CA ASP A 140 -10.60 -8.83 -12.59
C ASP A 140 -9.59 -7.69 -12.63
N ASN A 141 -9.44 -6.94 -11.54
CA ASN A 141 -8.47 -5.85 -11.47
C ASN A 141 -7.03 -6.35 -11.55
N LEU A 142 -6.68 -7.45 -10.87
CA LEU A 142 -5.34 -8.03 -11.00
C LEU A 142 -5.06 -8.56 -12.41
N ARG A 143 -6.07 -9.05 -13.12
CA ARG A 143 -5.94 -9.44 -14.53
C ARG A 143 -5.66 -8.22 -15.41
N SER A 144 -6.42 -7.14 -15.27
CA SER A 144 -6.18 -5.89 -16.01
C SER A 144 -4.79 -5.31 -15.73
N ALA A 145 -4.35 -5.31 -14.46
CA ALA A 145 -3.00 -4.87 -14.10
C ALA A 145 -1.93 -5.71 -14.79
N LYS A 146 -2.11 -7.03 -14.81
CA LYS A 146 -1.17 -7.96 -15.45
C LYS A 146 -1.10 -7.78 -16.97
N GLU A 147 -2.23 -7.48 -17.61
CA GLU A 147 -2.27 -7.17 -19.05
C GLU A 147 -1.47 -5.90 -19.40
N LEU A 148 -1.39 -4.93 -18.48
CA LEU A 148 -0.61 -3.71 -18.66
C LEU A 148 0.87 -3.89 -18.31
N ASN A 149 1.16 -4.55 -17.19
CA ASN A 149 2.51 -4.75 -16.68
C ASN A 149 2.58 -6.04 -15.86
N GLU A 150 2.95 -7.14 -16.51
CA GLU A 150 3.08 -8.42 -15.81
C GLU A 150 4.29 -8.51 -14.87
N GLU A 151 5.21 -7.55 -14.93
CA GLU A 151 6.39 -7.46 -14.07
C GLU A 151 6.13 -6.68 -12.78
N ASN A 152 4.92 -6.10 -12.61
CA ASN A 152 4.57 -5.42 -11.38
C ASN A 152 4.54 -6.43 -10.19
N PRO A 153 5.40 -6.26 -9.17
CA PRO A 153 5.51 -7.21 -8.07
C PRO A 153 4.22 -7.32 -7.24
N ARG A 154 3.44 -6.23 -7.17
CA ARG A 154 2.24 -6.15 -6.32
C ARG A 154 1.13 -7.05 -6.81
N ILE A 155 1.07 -7.39 -8.10
CA ILE A 155 0.11 -8.37 -8.64
C ILE A 155 0.26 -9.71 -7.92
N TYR A 156 1.50 -10.19 -7.84
CA TYR A 156 1.82 -11.48 -7.24
C TYR A 156 1.75 -11.42 -5.72
N TYR A 157 2.19 -10.31 -5.11
CA TYR A 157 2.01 -10.08 -3.68
C TYR A 157 0.52 -10.15 -3.29
N MET A 158 -0.37 -9.43 -3.98
CA MET A 158 -1.80 -9.43 -3.70
C MET A 158 -2.41 -10.81 -3.94
N LYS A 159 -2.02 -11.52 -5.00
CA LYS A 159 -2.49 -12.90 -5.23
C LYS A 159 -2.02 -13.85 -4.13
N GLY A 160 -0.79 -13.66 -3.65
CA GLY A 160 -0.22 -14.38 -2.50
C GLY A 160 -1.04 -14.13 -1.23
N THR A 161 -1.36 -12.89 -0.89
CA THR A 161 -2.15 -12.57 0.32
C THR A 161 -3.55 -13.17 0.24
N ALA A 162 -4.23 -13.02 -0.91
CA ALA A 162 -5.55 -13.63 -1.11
C ALA A 162 -5.51 -15.17 -0.97
N THR A 163 -4.49 -15.82 -1.56
CA THR A 163 -4.31 -17.27 -1.46
C THR A 163 -4.00 -17.69 -0.03
N TYR A 164 -3.16 -16.93 0.69
CA TYR A 164 -2.78 -17.21 2.07
C TYR A 164 -3.99 -17.24 3.01
N PHE A 165 -4.88 -16.26 2.89
CA PHE A 165 -6.08 -16.15 3.73
C PHE A 165 -7.26 -17.01 3.25
N THR A 166 -7.20 -17.55 2.02
CA THR A 166 -8.19 -18.52 1.55
C THR A 166 -8.04 -19.83 2.34
N PRO A 167 -9.13 -20.45 2.85
CA PRO A 167 -9.02 -21.71 3.59
C PRO A 167 -8.40 -22.82 2.74
N LYS A 168 -7.65 -23.74 3.37
CA LYS A 168 -7.01 -24.88 2.70
C LYS A 168 -7.99 -25.73 1.89
N ALA A 169 -9.21 -25.93 2.40
CA ALA A 169 -10.28 -26.68 1.72
C ALA A 169 -10.69 -26.08 0.36
N PHE A 170 -10.43 -24.79 0.15
CA PHE A 170 -10.70 -24.08 -1.10
C PHE A 170 -9.42 -23.79 -1.89
N GLY A 171 -8.34 -24.52 -1.62
CA GLY A 171 -7.07 -24.40 -2.34
C GLY A 171 -6.18 -23.23 -1.88
N GLY A 172 -6.46 -22.62 -0.73
CA GLY A 172 -5.61 -21.58 -0.16
C GLY A 172 -4.57 -22.07 0.86
N GLY A 173 -4.14 -21.15 1.72
CA GLY A 173 -3.18 -21.38 2.80
C GLY A 173 -1.72 -21.18 2.42
N ALA A 174 -0.87 -21.17 3.44
CA ALA A 174 0.58 -20.90 3.37
C ALA A 174 1.31 -21.65 2.24
N LYS A 175 1.04 -22.96 2.09
CA LYS A 175 1.72 -23.80 1.09
C LYS A 175 1.48 -23.29 -0.34
N ASN A 176 0.25 -22.93 -0.67
CA ASN A 176 -0.15 -22.52 -2.01
C ASN A 176 0.15 -21.02 -2.26
N ALA A 177 0.24 -20.23 -1.20
CA ALA A 177 0.59 -18.82 -1.29
C ALA A 177 2.09 -18.57 -1.52
N LEU A 178 2.97 -19.44 -1.01
CA LEU A 178 4.43 -19.20 -1.01
C LEU A 178 4.99 -18.88 -2.41
N GLY A 179 4.60 -19.63 -3.44
CA GLY A 179 5.13 -19.42 -4.80
C GLY A 179 4.78 -18.05 -5.38
N TYR A 180 3.63 -17.47 -4.99
CA TYR A 180 3.28 -16.10 -5.37
C TYR A 180 4.19 -15.08 -4.69
N PHE A 181 4.45 -15.24 -3.39
CA PHE A 181 5.33 -14.33 -2.65
C PHE A 181 6.79 -14.43 -3.10
N GLU A 182 7.28 -15.63 -3.42
CA GLU A 182 8.63 -15.82 -3.98
C GLU A 182 8.76 -15.16 -5.36
N LYS A 183 7.73 -15.28 -6.22
CA LYS A 183 7.70 -14.55 -7.49
C LYS A 183 7.67 -13.03 -7.28
N ALA A 184 6.84 -12.54 -6.37
CA ALA A 184 6.78 -11.12 -6.02
C ALA A 184 8.14 -10.61 -5.52
N GLN A 185 8.84 -11.39 -4.69
CA GLN A 185 10.15 -11.03 -4.15
C GLN A 185 11.18 -10.76 -5.24
N LEU A 186 11.27 -11.67 -6.23
CA LEU A 186 12.20 -11.51 -7.36
C LEU A 186 11.92 -10.27 -8.21
N LEU A 187 10.67 -9.80 -8.23
CA LEU A 187 10.27 -8.59 -8.94
C LEU A 187 10.54 -7.34 -8.08
N PHE A 188 10.26 -7.39 -6.77
CA PHE A 188 10.60 -6.31 -5.84
C PHE A 188 12.11 -6.02 -5.79
N GLU A 189 12.96 -7.03 -5.95
CA GLU A 189 14.43 -6.86 -6.01
C GLU A 189 14.90 -6.03 -7.21
N LYS A 190 14.06 -5.89 -8.25
CA LYS A 190 14.34 -5.10 -9.45
C LYS A 190 13.70 -3.71 -9.42
N GLU A 191 12.85 -3.45 -8.43
CA GLU A 191 12.10 -2.19 -8.32
C GLU A 191 12.98 -1.07 -7.77
N GLU A 192 12.99 0.06 -8.47
CA GLU A 192 13.65 1.28 -7.99
C GLU A 192 12.79 1.98 -6.95
N LYS A 193 13.44 2.62 -5.97
CA LYS A 193 12.76 3.31 -4.86
C LYS A 193 13.07 4.80 -4.90
N GLY A 194 12.07 5.61 -4.56
CA GLY A 194 12.25 7.04 -4.27
C GLY A 194 11.57 7.98 -5.26
N ASN A 195 11.10 7.50 -6.41
CA ASN A 195 10.17 8.24 -7.26
C ASN A 195 8.73 7.96 -6.82
N MET A 196 8.02 8.94 -6.29
CA MET A 196 6.63 8.77 -5.86
C MET A 196 5.64 8.67 -7.03
N ASN A 197 6.07 8.91 -8.27
CA ASN A 197 5.26 8.53 -9.44
C ASN A 197 5.42 7.05 -9.81
N GLU A 198 6.23 6.30 -9.07
CA GLU A 198 6.42 4.86 -9.24
C GLU A 198 6.20 4.21 -7.86
N PRO A 199 4.97 3.77 -7.54
CA PRO A 199 4.66 3.12 -6.28
C PRO A 199 5.65 2.00 -5.92
N PHE A 200 6.20 2.00 -4.69
CA PHE A 200 7.22 1.03 -4.24
C PHE A 200 6.87 0.29 -2.92
N TRP A 201 5.59 0.23 -2.56
CA TRP A 201 5.13 -0.43 -1.33
C TRP A 201 5.03 -1.97 -1.47
N GLY A 202 4.99 -2.68 -0.35
CA GLY A 202 4.67 -4.12 -0.33
C GLY A 202 5.85 -5.06 -0.13
N SER A 203 7.09 -4.68 -0.47
CA SER A 203 8.29 -5.54 -0.30
C SER A 203 8.44 -6.09 1.12
N ARG A 204 8.36 -5.22 2.15
CA ARG A 204 8.48 -5.63 3.55
C ARG A 204 7.35 -6.57 3.99
N ALA A 205 6.13 -6.32 3.51
CA ALA A 205 4.99 -7.17 3.81
C ALA A 205 5.11 -8.53 3.12
N ASN A 206 5.65 -8.56 1.89
CA ASN A 206 5.96 -9.78 1.15
C ASN A 206 6.95 -10.66 1.92
N GLU A 207 8.06 -10.08 2.37
CA GLU A 207 9.06 -10.77 3.21
C GLU A 207 8.44 -11.37 4.47
N TYR A 208 7.57 -10.61 5.15
CA TYR A 208 6.82 -11.10 6.29
C TYR A 208 6.01 -12.35 5.94
N PHE A 209 5.24 -12.33 4.85
CA PHE A 209 4.44 -13.50 4.45
C PHE A 209 5.28 -14.69 3.99
N ILE A 210 6.44 -14.47 3.37
CA ILE A 210 7.39 -15.56 3.07
C ILE A 210 7.81 -16.26 4.37
N MET A 211 8.18 -15.48 5.41
CA MET A 211 8.56 -16.04 6.71
C MET A 211 7.41 -16.83 7.33
N GLN A 212 6.18 -16.28 7.33
CA GLN A 212 5.00 -16.98 7.86
C GLN A 212 4.71 -18.29 7.11
N CYS A 213 4.85 -18.27 5.77
CA CYS A 213 4.63 -19.46 4.95
C CYS A 213 5.65 -20.56 5.23
N LYS A 214 6.91 -20.20 5.49
CA LYS A 214 7.98 -21.14 5.81
C LYS A 214 7.81 -21.73 7.21
N GLN A 215 7.55 -20.90 8.21
CA GLN A 215 7.30 -21.36 9.59
C GLN A 215 6.14 -22.37 9.68
N THR A 216 5.04 -22.11 8.96
CA THR A 216 3.87 -23.02 8.92
C THR A 216 4.21 -24.38 8.29
N LYS A 217 5.20 -24.46 7.39
CA LYS A 217 5.65 -25.73 6.80
C LYS A 217 6.44 -26.55 7.81
N ASP A 218 7.30 -25.89 8.56
CA ASP A 218 8.17 -26.53 9.56
C ASP A 218 7.34 -27.11 10.70
N ASP A 219 6.35 -26.36 11.21
CA ASP A 219 5.43 -26.82 12.25
C ASP A 219 4.61 -28.06 11.82
N ALA A 220 4.23 -28.13 10.54
CA ALA A 220 3.49 -29.27 9.99
C ALA A 220 4.38 -30.53 9.80
N ALA A 221 5.66 -30.34 9.45
CA ALA A 221 6.62 -31.43 9.33
C ALA A 221 6.98 -32.02 10.70
N ASP A 222 7.19 -31.16 11.70
CA ASP A 222 7.49 -31.56 13.08
C ASP A 222 6.30 -32.27 13.75
N GLY A 223 5.06 -31.84 13.47
CA GLY A 223 3.84 -32.50 13.94
C GLY A 223 3.66 -33.90 13.36
N ALA A 224 3.86 -34.06 12.05
CA ALA A 224 3.74 -35.36 11.38
C ALA A 224 4.82 -36.36 11.82
N ALA A 225 6.05 -35.89 12.06
CA ALA A 225 7.14 -36.74 12.56
C ALA A 225 6.86 -37.29 13.97
N LYS A 226 6.20 -36.51 14.84
CA LYS A 226 5.81 -36.94 16.20
C LYS A 226 4.66 -37.95 16.19
N GLU A 227 3.64 -37.75 15.36
CA GLU A 227 2.54 -38.72 15.22
C GLU A 227 3.03 -40.07 14.66
N GLU A 228 4.01 -40.05 13.74
CA GLU A 228 4.57 -41.28 13.18
C GLU A 228 5.42 -42.06 14.20
N THR A 229 6.10 -41.37 15.12
CA THR A 229 6.82 -42.01 16.23
C THR A 229 5.88 -42.56 17.31
N ASP A 230 4.79 -41.85 17.61
CA ASP A 230 3.82 -42.26 18.63
C ASP A 230 2.92 -43.42 18.16
N SER A 231 2.71 -43.58 16.84
CA SER A 231 1.95 -44.71 16.29
C SER A 231 2.73 -46.03 16.19
N LYS A 232 4.06 -45.99 16.39
CA LYS A 232 4.97 -47.15 16.30
C LYS A 232 5.52 -47.60 17.66
N GLY A 233 5.16 -46.93 18.75
CA GLY A 233 5.50 -47.29 20.14
C GLY A 233 4.32 -47.90 20.87
#